data_AF-A0A3D2MPT8-F1
#
_entry.id   AF-A0A3D2MPT8-F1
#
_cell.length_a   1.000
_cell.length_b   1.000
_cell.length_c   1.000
_cell.angle_alpha   90.00
_cell.angle_beta   90.00
_cell.angle_gamma   90.00
#
_symmetry.space_group_name_H-M   'P 1'
#
loop_
_entity.id
_entity.type
_entity.pdbx_description
1 polymer ?
#
loop_
_entity_poly.entity_id
_entity_poly.type
_entity_poly.pdbx_seq_one_letter_code
_entity_poly.pdbx_strand_id
1 'polypeptide(L)' 'PTLLLLAYEAAGAWGMTDATSEYLRRALPAAAAVELTHNFTLIHDDIEDGDTERRHRATLWKLWGIPQAINTGDG' A
#
# COMPACT_ATOMS: atom_id res chain seq x y z
N PRO A 1 0.98 -4.91 -0.84
CA PRO A 1 1.50 -6.17 -0.27
C PRO A 1 3.02 -6.35 -0.41
N THR A 2 3.69 -5.49 -1.17
CA THR A 2 5.15 -5.53 -1.39
C THR A 2 5.91 -5.27 -0.09
N LEU A 3 5.39 -4.41 0.79
CA LEU A 3 5.98 -4.14 2.10
C LEU A 3 6.06 -5.38 3.01
N LEU A 4 5.03 -6.23 3.03
CA LEU A 4 5.04 -7.45 3.83
C LEU A 4 6.08 -8.46 3.32
N LEU A 5 6.15 -8.65 1.99
CA LEU A 5 7.10 -9.58 1.38
C LEU A 5 8.54 -9.12 1.62
N LEU A 6 8.80 -7.82 1.48
CA LEU A 6 10.09 -7.20 1.82
C LEU A 6 10.43 -7.33 3.30
N ALA A 7 9.47 -7.18 4.21
CA ALA A 7 9.71 -7.39 5.64
C ALA A 7 10.06 -8.84 5.96
N TYR A 8 9.42 -9.80 5.30
CA TYR A 8 9.74 -11.23 5.39
C TYR A 8 11.16 -11.54 4.87
N GLU A 9 11.53 -10.97 3.73
CA GLU A 9 12.89 -11.09 3.17
C GLU A 9 13.94 -10.43 4.08
N ALA A 10 13.68 -9.22 4.58
CA ALA A 10 14.58 -8.48 5.46
C ALA A 10 14.79 -9.19 6.82
N ALA A 11 13.80 -9.94 7.30
CA ALA A 11 13.91 -10.74 8.52
C ALA A 11 14.72 -12.04 8.34
N GLY A 12 15.24 -12.34 7.14
CA GLY A 12 16.07 -13.51 6.89
C GLY A 12 15.31 -14.85 6.95
N ALA A 13 13.99 -14.82 6.78
CA ALA A 13 13.11 -15.97 7.04
C ALA A 13 13.12 -17.06 5.93
N TRP A 14 14.05 -16.98 4.98
CA TRP A 14 14.11 -17.93 3.85
C TRP A 14 14.42 -19.35 4.35
N GLY A 15 13.41 -20.23 4.34
CA GLY A 15 13.55 -21.65 4.71
C GLY A 15 13.11 -22.03 6.14
N MET A 16 12.55 -21.12 6.94
CA MET A 16 11.98 -21.45 8.26
C MET A 16 10.50 -21.82 8.14
N THR A 17 10.16 -23.08 8.46
CA THR A 17 8.81 -23.66 8.27
C THR A 17 7.87 -23.52 9.45
N ASP A 18 8.36 -23.18 10.66
CA ASP A 18 7.55 -23.26 11.90
C ASP A 18 7.46 -21.96 12.71
N ALA A 19 8.50 -21.12 12.72
CA ALA A 19 8.49 -19.83 13.44
C ALA A 19 7.77 -18.69 12.67
N THR A 20 7.45 -18.91 11.39
CA THR A 20 6.97 -17.91 10.44
C THR A 20 5.46 -17.76 10.42
N SER A 21 4.66 -18.81 10.65
CA SER A 21 3.20 -18.74 10.55
C SER A 21 2.58 -17.83 11.62
N GLU A 22 2.97 -17.99 12.89
CA GLU A 22 2.48 -17.18 14.02
C GLU A 22 2.95 -15.72 13.90
N TYR A 23 4.24 -15.52 13.58
CA TYR A 23 4.82 -14.19 13.39
C TYR A 23 4.16 -13.44 12.23
N LEU A 24 4.00 -14.09 11.07
CA LEU A 24 3.34 -13.50 9.91
C LEU A 24 1.87 -13.20 10.19
N ARG A 25 1.14 -14.08 10.89
CA ARG A 25 -0.24 -13.80 11.32
C ARG A 25 -0.35 -12.54 12.18
N ARG A 26 0.67 -12.24 13.00
CA ARG A 26 0.72 -11.03 13.83
C ARG A 26 1.21 -9.80 13.06
N ALA A 27 2.15 -9.96 12.12
CA ALA A 27 2.72 -8.86 11.35
C ALA A 27 1.85 -8.42 10.16
N LEU A 28 1.06 -9.35 9.60
CA LEU A 28 0.19 -9.13 8.44
C LEU A 28 -0.78 -7.94 8.61
N PRO A 29 -1.54 -7.83 9.71
CA PRO A 29 -2.43 -6.69 9.92
C PRO A 29 -1.70 -5.36 9.96
N ALA A 30 -0.52 -5.29 10.60
CA ALA A 30 0.27 -4.07 10.68
C ALA A 30 0.85 -3.68 9.31
N ALA A 31 1.39 -4.64 8.57
CA ALA A 31 1.91 -4.38 7.22
C ALA A 31 0.80 -3.99 6.25
N ALA A 32 -0.39 -4.60 6.36
CA ALA A 32 -1.56 -4.23 5.58
C ALA A 32 -2.01 -2.80 5.90
N ALA A 33 -2.07 -2.43 7.19
CA ALA A 33 -2.41 -1.07 7.61
C ALA A 33 -1.44 -0.05 7.01
N VAL A 34 -0.13 -0.26 7.15
CA VAL A 34 0.90 0.65 6.60
C VAL A 34 0.81 0.76 5.08
N GLU A 35 0.63 -0.35 4.38
CA GLU A 35 0.48 -0.35 2.92
C GLU A 35 -0.81 0.35 2.47
N LEU A 36 -1.93 0.12 3.15
CA LEU A 36 -3.18 0.83 2.87
C LEU A 36 -3.02 2.32 3.12
N THR A 37 -2.40 2.70 4.24
CA THR A 37 -2.09 4.08 4.57
C THR A 37 -1.26 4.76 3.50
N HIS A 38 -0.16 4.11 3.10
CA HIS A 38 0.70 4.62 2.05
C HIS A 38 -0.02 4.76 0.70
N ASN A 39 -0.90 3.81 0.34
CA ASN A 39 -1.60 3.89 -0.94
C ASN A 39 -2.69 4.97 -0.94
N PHE A 40 -3.37 5.25 0.17
CA PHE A 40 -4.36 6.34 0.19
C PHE A 40 -3.68 7.71 0.11
N THR A 41 -2.52 7.91 0.76
CA THR A 41 -1.84 9.22 0.71
C THR A 41 -1.39 9.56 -0.69
N LEU A 42 -0.95 8.56 -1.46
CA LEU A 42 -0.57 8.75 -2.86
C LEU A 42 -1.72 9.26 -3.74
N ILE A 43 -2.98 9.02 -3.37
CA ILE A 43 -4.15 9.54 -4.11
C ILE A 43 -4.26 11.06 -3.91
N HIS A 44 -4.00 11.54 -2.69
CA HIS A 44 -3.95 12.97 -2.41
C HIS A 44 -2.74 13.62 -3.08
N ASP A 45 -1.56 12.99 -3.00
CA ASP A 45 -0.35 13.47 -3.70
C ASP A 45 -0.60 13.64 -5.21
N ASP A 46 -1.26 12.66 -5.85
CA ASP A 46 -1.59 12.73 -7.28
C ASP A 46 -2.46 13.94 -7.65
N ILE A 47 -3.33 14.40 -6.73
CA ILE A 47 -4.18 15.57 -6.92
C ILE A 47 -3.37 16.85 -6.68
N GLU A 48 -2.59 16.90 -5.61
CA GLU A 48 -1.77 18.05 -5.22
C GLU A 48 -0.71 18.36 -6.28
N ASP A 49 -0.05 17.34 -6.81
CA ASP A 49 1.00 17.45 -7.84
C ASP A 49 0.42 17.57 -9.27
N GLY A 50 -0.87 17.28 -9.45
CA GLY A 50 -1.53 17.28 -10.76
C GLY A 50 -1.11 16.10 -11.64
N ASP A 51 -0.62 15.01 -11.05
CA ASP A 51 -0.18 13.81 -11.75
C ASP A 51 -1.37 13.07 -12.38
N THR A 52 -1.37 12.93 -13.70
CA THR A 52 -2.45 12.23 -14.42
C THR A 52 -2.21 10.73 -14.60
N GLU A 53 -0.98 10.27 -14.35
CA GLU A 53 -0.57 8.88 -14.50
C GLU A 53 0.39 8.45 -13.37
N ARG A 54 0.18 7.27 -12.79
CA ARG A 54 1.07 6.64 -11.81
C ARG A 54 1.28 5.17 -12.14
N ARG A 55 2.54 4.74 -12.18
CA ARG A 55 2.94 3.35 -12.51
C ARG A 55 2.29 2.85 -13.81
N HIS A 56 2.34 3.69 -14.86
CA HIS A 56 1.80 3.40 -16.19
C HIS A 56 0.28 3.22 -16.26
N ARG A 57 -0.46 3.79 -15.30
CA ARG A 57 -1.93 3.76 -15.24
C ARG A 57 -2.47 5.13 -14.87
N ALA A 58 -3.63 5.51 -15.41
CA ALA A 58 -4.28 6.77 -15.06
C ALA A 58 -4.55 6.86 -13.55
N THR A 59 -4.34 8.04 -12.98
CA THR A 59 -4.59 8.31 -11.55
C THR A 59 -6.08 8.34 -11.24
N LEU A 60 -6.43 8.14 -9.96
CA LEU A 60 -7.81 7.92 -9.55
C LEU A 60 -8.69 9.16 -9.80
N TRP A 61 -8.14 10.35 -9.55
CA TRP A 61 -8.83 11.63 -9.84
C TRP A 61 -9.00 11.87 -11.34
N LYS A 62 -8.10 11.35 -12.17
CA LYS A 62 -8.22 11.45 -13.63
C LYS A 62 -9.35 10.56 -14.16
N LEU A 63 -9.58 9.41 -13.55
CA LEU A 63 -10.63 8.45 -13.93
C LEU A 63 -12.01 8.81 -13.37
N TRP A 64 -12.08 9.26 -12.12
CA TRP A 64 -13.34 9.38 -11.36
C TRP A 64 -13.63 10.79 -10.87
N GLY A 65 -12.74 11.75 -11.12
CA GLY A 65 -12.83 13.12 -10.66
C GLY A 65 -12.27 13.31 -9.25
N ILE A 66 -11.95 14.57 -8.93
CA ILE A 66 -11.36 14.98 -7.65
C ILE A 66 -12.22 14.58 -6.44
N PRO A 67 -13.56 14.79 -6.41
CA PRO A 67 -14.35 14.50 -5.21
C PRO A 67 -14.32 13.02 -4.78
N GLN A 68 -14.36 12.10 -5.74
CA GLN A 68 -14.29 10.67 -5.45
C GLN A 68 -12.88 10.24 -5.03
N ALA A 69 -11.86 10.84 -5.65
CA ALA A 69 -10.48 10.57 -5.30
C ALA A 69 -10.14 11.06 -3.88
N ILE A 70 -10.59 12.26 -3.49
CA ILE A 70 -10.44 12.76 -2.11
C ILE A 70 -11.09 11.79 -1.11
N ASN A 71 -12.35 11.41 -1.32
CA ASN A 71 -13.03 10.46 -0.42
C ASN A 71 -12.32 9.11 -0.32
N THR A 72 -11.63 8.68 -1.38
CA THR A 72 -10.84 7.44 -1.39
C THR A 72 -9.49 7.63 -0.69
N GLY A 73 -8.91 8.82 -0.80
CA GLY A 73 -7.68 9.21 -0.11
C GLY A 73 -7.86 9.48 1.39
N ASP A 74 -9.10 9.72 1.85
CA ASP A 74 -9.40 10.01 3.27
C ASP A 74 -9.48 8.76 4.18
N GLY A 75 -9.31 7.57 3.61
CA GLY A 75 -9.52 6.26 4.25
C GLY A 75 -8.58 5.91 5.40
#